data_AF-A0A2P4UMT0-F1
#
_entry.id   AF-A0A2P4UMT0-F1
#
_cell.length_a   1.000
_cell.length_b   1.000
_cell.length_c   1.000
_cell.angle_alpha   90.00
_cell.angle_beta   90.00
_cell.angle_gamma   90.00
#
_symmetry.space_group_name_H-M   'P 1'
#
loop_
_entity.id
_entity.type
_entity.pdbx_description
1 polymer ?
#
loop_
_entity_poly.entity_id
_entity_poly.type
_entity_poly.pdbx_seq_one_letter_code
_entity_poly.pdbx_strand_id
1 'polypeptide(L)'
;MIMNERKSTKRYALAGLTGALLITLAGCDSSTKDKDPAASAAAAPTTSAPKPAPKKPMTAADVLKALEAAGLPIKTTVVYTAKTDPNEMLGKEGKYTSKATCADERVNLSKVRDRSKGNVDLGCDVEVFATNAGAQARSAYIKASIAAVGILTKEYHLIKGGVLLRISGILTKKQAAAYKTPLMSLPV
;
A
#
# COMPACT_ATOMS: atom_id res chain seq x y z
N MET A 1 16.26 -15.58 -52.76
CA MET A 1 15.05 -16.41 -52.63
C MET A 1 14.28 -15.91 -51.41
N ILE A 2 13.68 -14.71 -51.48
CA ILE A 2 12.28 -14.38 -51.85
C ILE A 2 11.23 -15.09 -50.97
N MET A 3 10.58 -14.26 -50.11
CA MET A 3 9.23 -14.33 -49.49
C MET A 3 8.85 -15.59 -48.68
N ASN A 4 8.09 -15.52 -47.58
CA ASN A 4 6.83 -14.78 -47.46
C ASN A 4 6.35 -14.66 -45.99
N GLU A 5 5.86 -13.48 -45.62
CA GLU A 5 5.04 -13.22 -44.42
C GLU A 5 3.67 -13.92 -44.50
N ARG A 6 3.12 -14.33 -43.35
CA ARG A 6 1.67 -14.41 -43.16
C ARG A 6 1.27 -13.85 -41.79
N LYS A 7 0.85 -12.58 -41.77
CA LYS A 7 -0.03 -12.02 -40.73
C LYS A 7 -1.37 -12.75 -40.77
N SER A 8 -1.79 -13.30 -39.64
CA SER A 8 -3.14 -13.85 -39.46
C SER A 8 -4.01 -12.85 -38.72
N THR A 9 -4.81 -12.10 -39.47
CA THR A 9 -5.80 -11.15 -38.95
C THR A 9 -7.15 -11.86 -38.92
N LYS A 10 -7.69 -12.16 -37.72
CA LYS A 10 -9.06 -12.66 -37.60
C LYS A 10 -10.01 -11.47 -37.35
N ARG A 11 -10.83 -11.22 -38.37
CA ARG A 11 -11.97 -10.30 -38.36
C ARG A 11 -13.14 -11.03 -37.69
N TYR A 12 -13.75 -10.44 -36.67
CA TYR A 12 -15.09 -10.83 -36.22
C TYR A 12 -16.05 -9.70 -36.55
N ALA A 13 -17.09 -10.07 -37.30
CA ALA A 13 -18.06 -9.17 -37.89
C ALA A 13 -19.09 -8.68 -36.86
N LEU A 14 -19.55 -7.47 -37.15
CA LEU A 14 -20.64 -6.71 -36.55
C LEU A 14 -21.99 -7.39 -36.84
N ALA A 15 -22.90 -7.43 -35.85
CA ALA A 15 -24.34 -7.48 -36.06
C ALA A 15 -24.99 -6.68 -34.93
N GLY A 16 -25.62 -5.56 -35.28
CA GLY A 16 -26.29 -4.66 -34.33
C GLY A 16 -27.77 -4.98 -34.15
N LEU A 17 -28.39 -4.33 -33.16
CA LEU A 17 -29.70 -3.71 -33.34
C LEU A 17 -29.94 -2.65 -32.24
N THR A 18 -30.62 -1.62 -32.69
CA THR A 18 -31.03 -0.34 -32.09
C THR A 18 -31.97 -0.43 -30.89
N GLY A 19 -31.92 0.58 -30.01
CA GLY A 19 -32.99 0.91 -29.06
C GLY A 19 -32.73 2.25 -28.35
N ALA A 20 -33.33 3.32 -28.87
CA ALA A 20 -33.35 4.66 -28.28
C ALA A 20 -34.43 4.77 -27.19
N LEU A 21 -34.15 5.42 -26.04
CA LEU A 21 -35.21 5.97 -25.19
C LEU A 21 -34.72 7.13 -24.29
N LEU A 22 -35.09 8.33 -24.73
CA LEU A 22 -35.63 9.53 -24.04
C LEU A 22 -35.14 9.99 -22.65
N ILE A 23 -34.86 11.30 -22.64
CA ILE A 23 -34.51 12.25 -21.59
C ILE A 23 -35.71 12.59 -20.69
N THR A 24 -35.52 12.72 -19.37
CA THR A 24 -36.27 13.70 -18.57
C THR A 24 -35.37 14.34 -17.49
N LEU A 25 -35.14 15.64 -17.63
CA LEU A 25 -34.66 16.55 -16.59
C LEU A 25 -35.88 17.10 -15.83
N ALA A 26 -35.89 16.98 -14.50
CA ALA A 26 -36.74 17.72 -13.57
C ALA A 26 -35.97 17.81 -12.24
N GLY A 27 -35.87 18.93 -11.52
CA GLY A 27 -36.40 20.26 -11.72
C GLY A 27 -35.57 21.27 -10.92
N CYS A 28 -35.67 22.52 -11.32
CA CYS A 28 -35.26 23.69 -10.57
C CYS A 28 -36.44 24.08 -9.66
N ASP A 29 -36.20 24.47 -8.41
CA ASP A 29 -37.05 25.50 -7.79
C ASP A 29 -36.22 26.36 -6.85
N SER A 30 -36.37 27.67 -7.02
CA SER A 30 -35.67 28.74 -6.33
C SER A 30 -36.67 29.44 -5.43
N SER A 31 -36.38 29.58 -4.14
CA SER A 31 -37.11 30.49 -3.25
C SER A 31 -36.15 31.46 -2.58
N THR A 32 -36.44 32.74 -2.79
CA THR A 32 -35.72 33.96 -2.44
C THR A 32 -35.97 34.47 -1.01
N LYS A 33 -34.96 35.15 -0.43
CA LYS A 33 -35.05 36.33 0.49
C LYS A 33 -35.70 36.10 1.87
N ASP A 34 -35.34 36.71 3.00
CA ASP A 34 -34.44 37.80 3.38
C ASP A 34 -34.40 37.83 4.94
N LYS A 35 -33.33 38.39 5.52
CA LYS A 35 -33.23 39.04 6.87
C LYS A 35 -33.05 38.21 8.16
N ASP A 36 -31.81 38.27 8.66
CA ASP A 36 -31.39 38.33 10.09
C ASP A 36 -31.97 39.57 10.84
N PRO A 37 -31.84 39.75 12.19
CA PRO A 37 -30.95 39.07 13.16
C PRO A 37 -31.52 38.72 14.56
N ALA A 38 -30.66 38.05 15.35
CA ALA A 38 -30.46 38.15 16.81
C ALA A 38 -31.33 37.31 17.78
N ALA A 39 -30.70 36.27 18.33
CA ALA A 39 -30.85 35.90 19.74
C ALA A 39 -29.47 35.57 20.33
N SER A 40 -29.06 36.42 21.27
CA SER A 40 -27.83 36.33 22.05
C SER A 40 -27.89 35.15 23.01
N ALA A 41 -26.97 34.21 22.87
CA ALA A 41 -26.59 33.29 23.95
C ALA A 41 -25.08 33.39 24.12
N ALA A 42 -24.67 34.07 25.20
CA ALA A 42 -23.29 34.18 25.62
C ALA A 42 -22.76 32.79 26.00
N ALA A 43 -21.91 32.22 25.15
CA ALA A 43 -21.14 31.03 25.48
C ALA A 43 -19.92 31.44 26.30
N ALA A 44 -19.78 30.87 27.49
CA ALA A 44 -18.60 31.02 28.34
C ALA A 44 -17.33 30.54 27.62
N PRO A 45 -16.16 31.16 27.83
CA PRO A 45 -14.91 30.67 27.25
C PRO A 45 -14.50 29.37 27.95
N THR A 46 -14.68 28.24 27.28
CA THR A 46 -14.02 27.00 27.67
C THR A 46 -12.54 27.13 27.33
N THR A 47 -11.71 27.25 28.36
CA THR A 47 -10.26 27.12 28.24
C THR A 47 -9.93 25.70 27.78
N SER A 48 -9.77 25.52 26.47
CA SER A 48 -9.28 24.28 25.86
C SER A 48 -7.88 23.99 26.38
N ALA A 49 -7.73 22.95 27.20
CA ALA A 49 -6.43 22.42 27.59
C ALA A 49 -5.59 22.10 26.33
N PRO A 50 -4.27 22.32 26.32
CA PRO A 50 -3.44 22.06 25.15
C PRO A 50 -3.53 20.58 24.73
N LYS A 51 -3.99 20.35 23.49
CA LYS A 51 -3.96 19.03 22.85
C LYS A 51 -2.51 18.52 22.83
N PRO A 52 -2.21 17.30 23.29
CA PRO A 52 -0.87 16.74 23.22
C PRO A 52 -0.33 16.83 21.79
N ALA A 53 0.91 17.31 21.64
CA ALA A 53 1.57 17.37 20.35
C ALA A 53 1.60 15.97 19.71
N PRO A 54 1.25 15.83 18.41
CA PRO A 54 1.24 14.53 17.76
C PRO A 54 2.65 13.94 17.75
N LYS A 55 2.79 12.71 18.27
CA LYS A 55 4.03 11.95 18.14
C LYS A 55 4.32 11.74 16.65
N LYS A 56 5.56 11.95 16.23
CA LYS A 56 5.98 11.72 14.84
C LYS A 56 5.69 10.25 14.47
N PRO A 57 4.99 9.98 13.35
CA PRO A 57 4.75 8.61 12.92
C PRO A 57 6.07 7.92 12.54
N MET A 58 6.19 6.63 12.85
CA MET A 58 7.35 5.82 12.46
C MET A 58 7.43 5.71 10.93
N THR A 59 8.65 5.78 10.38
CA THR A 59 8.91 5.48 8.97
C THR A 59 9.22 4.00 8.75
N ALA A 60 9.17 3.53 7.50
CA ALA A 60 9.57 2.18 7.13
C ALA A 60 11.02 1.86 7.54
N ALA A 61 11.93 2.84 7.46
CA ALA A 61 13.30 2.68 7.92
C ALA A 61 13.38 2.53 9.45
N ASP A 62 12.57 3.28 10.20
CA ASP A 62 12.49 3.15 11.67
C ASP A 62 11.96 1.76 12.07
N VAL A 63 10.97 1.24 11.34
CA VAL A 63 10.46 -0.13 11.52
C VAL A 63 11.57 -1.15 11.31
N LEU A 64 12.30 -1.09 10.19
CA LEU A 64 13.40 -2.03 9.91
C LEU A 64 14.51 -1.95 10.95
N LYS A 65 14.89 -0.74 11.38
CA LYS A 65 15.87 -0.53 12.44
C LYS A 65 15.42 -1.16 13.76
N ALA A 66 14.14 -1.03 14.11
CA ALA A 66 13.60 -1.62 15.32
C ALA A 66 13.53 -3.16 15.24
N LEU A 67 13.21 -3.71 14.07
CA LEU A 67 13.24 -5.15 13.83
C LEU A 67 14.66 -5.73 13.93
N GLU A 68 15.66 -5.04 13.36
CA GLU A 68 17.07 -5.40 13.49
C GLU A 68 17.54 -5.31 14.95
N ALA A 69 17.21 -4.23 15.65
CA ALA A 69 17.53 -4.06 17.07
C ALA A 69 16.88 -5.12 17.99
N ALA A 70 15.75 -5.71 17.56
CA ALA A 70 15.11 -6.82 18.24
C ALA A 70 15.78 -8.19 17.94
N GLY A 71 16.90 -8.21 17.22
CA GLY A 71 17.71 -9.40 16.97
C GLY A 71 17.33 -10.19 15.72
N LEU A 72 16.50 -9.63 14.83
CA LEU A 72 16.30 -10.26 13.52
C LEU A 72 17.56 -10.07 12.65
N PRO A 73 18.01 -11.13 11.94
CA PRO A 73 19.22 -11.08 11.11
C PRO A 73 18.91 -10.41 9.76
N ILE A 74 18.52 -9.14 9.83
CA ILE A 74 18.16 -8.33 8.66
C ILE A 74 19.09 -7.13 8.53
N LYS A 75 19.24 -6.66 7.30
CA LYS A 75 19.91 -5.40 6.99
C LYS A 75 19.05 -4.58 6.04
N THR A 76 18.81 -3.31 6.37
CA THR A 76 18.15 -2.39 5.43
C THR A 76 18.98 -2.27 4.16
N THR A 77 18.34 -2.44 3.01
CA THR A 77 19.00 -2.40 1.70
C THR A 77 18.62 -1.15 0.93
N VAL A 78 17.34 -0.77 0.92
CA VAL A 78 16.85 0.42 0.22
C VAL A 78 15.87 1.17 1.11
N VAL A 79 16.02 2.49 1.15
CA VAL A 79 14.99 3.43 1.63
C VAL A 79 14.54 4.22 0.42
N TYR A 80 13.25 4.15 0.10
CA TYR A 80 12.72 4.74 -1.12
C TYR A 80 12.32 6.20 -0.91
N THR A 81 12.54 6.98 -1.95
CA THR A 81 11.96 8.31 -2.15
C THR A 81 10.86 8.24 -3.21
N ALA A 82 10.06 9.30 -3.35
CA ALA A 82 8.99 9.34 -4.36
C ALA A 82 9.53 9.14 -5.78
N LYS A 83 10.78 9.56 -6.04
CA LYS A 83 11.45 9.42 -7.34
C LYS A 83 11.97 8.00 -7.60
N THR A 84 12.33 7.26 -6.56
CA THR A 84 13.00 5.95 -6.68
C THR A 84 12.05 4.78 -6.43
N ASP A 85 10.82 5.06 -6.00
CA ASP A 85 9.81 4.05 -5.73
C ASP A 85 9.31 3.41 -7.03
N PRO A 86 9.52 2.10 -7.25
CA PRO A 86 9.20 1.45 -8.52
C PRO A 86 7.70 1.41 -8.83
N ASN A 87 6.83 1.57 -7.81
CA ASN A 87 5.39 1.67 -8.04
C ASN A 87 4.92 3.12 -8.22
N GLU A 88 5.78 4.11 -7.99
CA GLU A 88 5.47 5.53 -8.00
C GLU A 88 4.27 5.88 -7.09
N MET A 89 4.08 5.18 -5.97
CA MET A 89 2.96 5.38 -5.05
C MET A 89 3.37 6.16 -3.80
N LEU A 90 4.66 6.24 -3.49
CA LEU A 90 5.16 6.87 -2.27
C LEU A 90 4.73 8.33 -2.16
N GLY A 91 4.06 8.67 -1.05
CA GLY A 91 3.64 10.03 -0.72
C GLY A 91 2.37 10.51 -1.45
N LYS A 92 1.79 9.70 -2.34
CA LYS A 92 0.50 9.99 -2.97
C LYS A 92 -0.65 9.82 -1.97
N GLU A 93 -1.73 10.57 -2.17
CA GLU A 93 -2.91 10.52 -1.30
C GLU A 93 -3.46 9.08 -1.18
N GLY A 94 -3.74 8.66 0.05
CA GLY A 94 -4.23 7.31 0.36
C GLY A 94 -3.23 6.17 0.09
N LYS A 95 -1.96 6.46 -0.26
CA LYS A 95 -0.90 5.46 -0.47
C LYS A 95 0.07 5.42 0.71
N TYR A 96 1.13 4.63 0.59
CA TYR A 96 2.15 4.57 1.63
C TYR A 96 2.94 5.88 1.70
N THR A 97 3.20 6.31 2.94
CA THR A 97 3.95 7.54 3.28
C THR A 97 5.45 7.27 3.41
N SER A 98 5.85 6.02 3.62
CA SER A 98 7.26 5.59 3.58
C SER A 98 7.39 4.15 3.13
N LYS A 99 8.52 3.81 2.50
CA LYS A 99 8.84 2.46 2.03
C LYS A 99 10.33 2.16 2.19
N ALA A 100 10.64 0.96 2.67
CA ALA A 100 12.02 0.47 2.78
C ALA A 100 12.05 -1.05 2.64
N THR A 101 13.18 -1.60 2.22
CA THR A 101 13.39 -3.04 2.06
C THR A 101 14.60 -3.50 2.84
N CYS A 102 14.61 -4.80 3.17
CA CYS A 102 15.71 -5.45 3.86
C CYS A 102 16.12 -6.75 3.17
N ALA A 103 17.38 -7.11 3.33
CA ALA A 103 17.84 -8.48 3.12
C ALA A 103 17.77 -9.23 4.46
N ASP A 104 17.38 -10.51 4.43
CA ASP A 104 17.43 -11.42 5.58
C ASP A 104 18.49 -12.48 5.29
N GLU A 105 19.50 -12.59 6.17
CA GLU A 105 20.65 -13.48 5.99
C GLU A 105 20.26 -14.96 5.89
N ARG A 106 19.04 -15.31 6.34
CA ARG A 106 18.51 -16.67 6.32
C ARG A 106 17.87 -17.04 4.98
N VAL A 107 17.73 -16.10 4.04
CA VAL A 107 17.21 -16.37 2.69
C VAL A 107 18.20 -17.24 1.93
N ASN A 108 17.72 -18.37 1.41
CA ASN A 108 18.52 -19.19 0.50
C ASN A 108 18.56 -18.53 -0.89
N LEU A 109 19.68 -17.86 -1.20
CA LEU A 109 19.87 -17.12 -2.44
C LEU A 109 19.80 -17.97 -3.70
N SER A 110 19.96 -19.31 -3.64
CA SER A 110 19.78 -20.18 -4.81
C SER A 110 18.32 -20.33 -5.24
N LYS A 111 17.37 -19.96 -4.36
CA LYS A 111 15.92 -19.96 -4.64
C LYS A 111 15.40 -18.59 -5.07
N VAL A 112 16.23 -17.55 -5.01
CA VAL A 112 15.88 -16.18 -5.42
C VAL A 112 15.94 -16.09 -6.94
N ARG A 113 14.81 -15.81 -7.57
CA ARG A 113 14.73 -15.67 -9.03
C ARG A 113 15.17 -14.28 -9.50
N ASP A 114 14.81 -13.26 -8.74
CA ASP A 114 15.19 -11.88 -8.99
C ASP A 114 16.05 -11.35 -7.84
N ARG A 115 17.33 -11.13 -8.12
CA ARG A 115 18.32 -10.64 -7.16
C ARG A 115 18.47 -9.11 -7.18
N SER A 116 17.58 -8.41 -7.88
CA SER A 116 17.56 -6.96 -7.92
C SER A 116 17.42 -6.39 -6.52
N LYS A 117 18.18 -5.32 -6.25
CA LYS A 117 18.19 -4.67 -4.95
C LYS A 117 16.78 -4.19 -4.59
N GLY A 118 16.32 -4.57 -3.40
CA GLY A 118 14.99 -4.22 -2.90
C GLY A 118 13.86 -5.15 -3.35
N ASN A 119 14.17 -6.25 -4.03
CA ASN A 119 13.19 -7.32 -4.22
C ASN A 119 12.87 -7.99 -2.87
N VAL A 120 11.57 -8.22 -2.59
CA VAL A 120 11.09 -8.85 -1.35
C VAL A 120 11.63 -10.27 -1.15
N ASP A 121 11.96 -10.99 -2.23
CA ASP A 121 12.55 -12.34 -2.17
C ASP A 121 13.87 -12.36 -1.39
N LEU A 122 14.61 -11.25 -1.37
CA LEU A 122 15.87 -11.10 -0.64
C LEU A 122 15.68 -11.01 0.88
N GLY A 123 14.46 -10.77 1.38
CA GLY A 123 14.20 -10.71 2.81
C GLY A 123 12.82 -10.15 3.13
N CYS A 124 12.70 -8.82 3.10
CA CYS A 124 11.48 -8.14 3.48
C CYS A 124 11.27 -6.77 2.81
N ASP A 125 10.02 -6.33 2.80
CA ASP A 125 9.57 -5.02 2.32
C ASP A 125 8.60 -4.43 3.34
N VAL A 126 8.82 -3.18 3.75
CA VAL A 126 7.97 -2.44 4.67
C VAL A 126 7.36 -1.26 3.95
N GLU A 127 6.03 -1.18 3.98
CA GLU A 127 5.24 -0.05 3.51
C GLU A 127 4.45 0.52 4.70
N VAL A 128 4.61 1.81 5.01
CA VAL A 128 3.86 2.48 6.08
C VAL A 128 2.79 3.38 5.46
N PHE A 129 1.58 3.28 5.98
CA PHE A 129 0.39 4.01 5.57
C PHE A 129 -0.08 4.92 6.70
N ALA A 130 -0.88 5.94 6.34
CA ALA A 130 -1.53 6.79 7.34
C ALA A 130 -2.52 6.02 8.23
N THR A 131 -3.12 4.93 7.72
CA THR A 131 -4.14 4.16 8.42
C THR A 131 -3.95 2.66 8.27
N ASN A 132 -4.50 1.91 9.23
CA ASN A 132 -4.53 0.45 9.18
C ASN A 132 -5.31 -0.08 7.97
N ALA A 133 -6.43 0.57 7.63
CA ALA A 133 -7.21 0.23 6.45
C ALA A 133 -6.38 0.34 5.16
N GLY A 134 -5.52 1.36 5.04
CA GLY A 134 -4.60 1.50 3.91
C GLY A 134 -3.63 0.32 3.78
N ALA A 135 -3.00 -0.08 4.89
CA ALA A 135 -2.10 -1.23 4.94
C ALA A 135 -2.83 -2.55 4.60
N GLN A 136 -4.04 -2.74 5.10
CA GLN A 136 -4.87 -3.91 4.79
C GLN A 136 -5.25 -3.98 3.31
N ALA A 137 -5.72 -2.86 2.74
CA ALA A 137 -6.10 -2.77 1.33
C ALA A 137 -4.90 -3.10 0.42
N ARG A 138 -3.71 -2.58 0.75
CA ARG A 138 -2.49 -2.90 0.01
C ARG A 138 -2.12 -4.38 0.12
N SER A 139 -2.17 -4.95 1.31
CA SER A 139 -1.91 -6.38 1.52
C SER A 139 -2.86 -7.25 0.71
N ALA A 140 -4.16 -6.93 0.69
CA ALA A 140 -5.16 -7.65 -0.09
C ALA A 140 -4.89 -7.56 -1.59
N TYR A 141 -4.59 -6.36 -2.10
CA TYR A 141 -4.22 -6.13 -3.49
C TYR A 141 -3.02 -7.00 -3.91
N ILE A 142 -1.92 -6.95 -3.15
CA ILE A 142 -0.70 -7.71 -3.46
C ILE A 142 -0.97 -9.22 -3.46
N LYS A 143 -1.70 -9.72 -2.45
CA LYS A 143 -2.06 -11.16 -2.39
C LYS A 143 -2.90 -11.59 -3.59
N ALA A 144 -3.85 -10.77 -4.01
CA ALA A 144 -4.65 -11.02 -5.20
C ALA A 144 -3.77 -11.03 -6.47
N SER A 145 -2.84 -10.09 -6.60
CA SER A 145 -1.89 -10.05 -7.72
C SER A 145 -0.98 -11.29 -7.76
N ILE A 146 -0.46 -11.73 -6.61
CA ILE A 146 0.36 -12.96 -6.53
C ILE A 146 -0.46 -14.19 -6.94
N ALA A 147 -1.71 -14.30 -6.44
CA ALA A 147 -2.59 -15.41 -6.78
C ALA A 147 -2.92 -15.46 -8.28
N ALA A 148 -3.10 -14.30 -8.92
CA ALA A 148 -3.43 -14.22 -10.34
C ALA A 148 -2.29 -14.65 -11.28
N VAL A 149 -1.03 -14.42 -10.89
CA VAL A 149 0.15 -14.72 -11.74
C VAL A 149 0.63 -16.17 -11.57
N GLY A 150 0.19 -16.90 -10.53
CA GLY A 150 0.34 -18.36 -10.38
C GLY A 150 1.77 -18.93 -10.24
N ILE A 151 2.80 -18.14 -10.52
CA ILE A 151 4.21 -18.59 -10.65
C ILE A 151 5.14 -17.77 -9.72
N LEU A 152 4.60 -16.84 -8.93
CA LEU A 152 5.39 -15.99 -8.02
C LEU A 152 5.65 -16.67 -6.67
N THR A 153 6.80 -16.32 -6.08
CA THR A 153 7.16 -16.67 -4.71
C THR A 153 6.08 -16.19 -3.75
N LYS A 154 5.69 -17.06 -2.80
CA LYS A 154 4.72 -16.69 -1.76
C LYS A 154 5.27 -15.53 -0.94
N GLU A 155 4.39 -14.73 -0.34
CA GLU A 155 4.78 -13.70 0.63
C GLU A 155 3.99 -13.90 1.92
N TYR A 156 4.63 -13.69 3.07
CA TYR A 156 3.95 -13.59 4.35
C TYR A 156 3.73 -12.12 4.67
N HIS A 157 2.50 -11.74 4.99
CA HIS A 157 2.16 -10.36 5.34
C HIS A 157 1.81 -10.27 6.82
N LEU A 158 2.40 -9.29 7.51
CA LEU A 158 2.07 -8.91 8.87
C LEU A 158 1.67 -7.42 8.88
N ILE A 159 0.64 -7.08 9.66
CA ILE A 159 0.12 -5.71 9.74
C ILE A 159 0.04 -5.28 11.20
N LYS A 160 0.49 -4.06 11.49
CA LYS A 160 0.27 -3.39 12.77
C LYS A 160 0.04 -1.90 12.56
N GLY A 161 -1.08 -1.37 13.05
CA GLY A 161 -1.44 0.03 12.77
C GLY A 161 -1.41 0.26 11.25
N GLY A 162 -0.78 1.35 10.80
CA GLY A 162 -0.53 1.62 9.38
C GLY A 162 0.65 0.88 8.75
N VAL A 163 1.34 -0.02 9.45
CA VAL A 163 2.52 -0.72 8.92
C VAL A 163 2.11 -2.03 8.24
N LEU A 164 2.51 -2.20 6.98
CA LEU A 164 2.52 -3.48 6.27
C LEU A 164 3.97 -3.97 6.16
N LEU A 165 4.27 -5.10 6.78
CA LEU A 165 5.51 -5.84 6.62
C LEU A 165 5.25 -7.07 5.73
N ARG A 166 5.91 -7.12 4.58
CA ARG A 166 5.92 -8.24 3.65
C ARG A 166 7.24 -8.99 3.80
N ILE A 167 7.18 -10.31 3.87
CA ILE A 167 8.31 -11.18 4.15
C ILE A 167 8.41 -12.23 3.04
N SER A 168 9.63 -12.45 2.56
CA SER A 168 9.97 -13.46 1.56
C SER A 168 9.38 -14.83 1.89
N GLY A 169 8.71 -15.47 0.93
CA GLY A 169 8.28 -16.87 1.04
C GLY A 169 9.38 -17.89 0.88
N ILE A 170 10.61 -17.46 0.56
CA ILE A 170 11.80 -18.33 0.56
C ILE A 170 12.16 -18.71 1.99
N LEU A 171 11.89 -17.83 2.95
CA LEU A 171 12.02 -18.14 4.36
C LEU A 171 11.02 -19.23 4.77
N THR A 172 11.45 -20.10 5.67
CA THR A 172 10.56 -21.07 6.30
C THR A 172 9.46 -20.35 7.10
N LYS A 173 8.30 -21.01 7.28
CA LYS A 173 7.21 -20.48 8.11
C LYS A 173 7.69 -20.07 9.51
N LYS A 174 8.60 -20.84 10.12
CA LYS A 174 9.19 -20.53 11.43
C LYS A 174 10.02 -19.24 11.40
N GLN A 175 10.85 -19.05 10.38
CA GLN A 175 11.65 -17.84 10.22
C GLN A 175 10.78 -16.61 9.98
N ALA A 176 9.75 -16.72 9.13
CA ALA A 176 8.79 -15.64 8.89
C ALA A 176 7.96 -15.30 10.14
N ALA A 177 7.55 -16.31 10.93
CA ALA A 177 6.81 -16.09 12.17
C ALA A 177 7.61 -15.30 13.23
N ALA A 178 8.95 -15.39 13.21
CA ALA A 178 9.82 -14.65 14.13
C ALA A 178 9.68 -13.13 14.02
N TYR A 179 9.20 -12.60 12.88
CA TYR A 179 8.95 -11.17 12.69
C TYR A 179 7.75 -10.65 13.47
N LYS A 180 6.81 -11.52 13.87
CA LYS A 180 5.53 -11.11 14.46
C LYS A 180 5.74 -10.40 15.79
N THR A 181 6.41 -11.03 16.74
CA THR A 181 6.62 -10.46 18.08
C THR A 181 7.25 -9.06 18.04
N PRO A 182 8.42 -8.84 17.40
CA PRO A 182 9.04 -7.52 17.39
C PRO A 182 8.19 -6.47 16.65
N LEU A 183 7.51 -6.84 15.56
CA LEU A 183 6.55 -5.94 14.91
C LEU A 183 5.41 -5.56 15.86
N MET A 184 4.83 -6.54 16.57
CA MET A 184 3.75 -6.34 17.55
C MET A 184 4.18 -5.52 18.78
N SER A 185 5.46 -5.26 18.98
CA SER A 185 5.96 -4.40 20.07
C SER A 185 6.19 -2.94 19.67
N LEU A 186 6.17 -2.59 18.39
CA LEU A 186 6.47 -1.21 17.93
C LEU A 186 5.46 -0.13 18.40
N PRO A 187 5.88 1.09 18.73
CA PRO A 187 4.97 2.20 19.05
C PRO A 187 4.47 2.90 17.77
N VAL A 188 3.64 2.20 16.98
CA VAL A 188 3.07 2.68 15.70
C VAL A 188 1.67 3.24 15.82
#